data_AF-A0A917DDK1-F1
#
_entry.id   AF-A0A917DDK1-F1
#
_cell.length_a   1.000
_cell.length_b   1.000
_cell.length_c   1.000
_cell.angle_alpha   90.00
_cell.angle_beta   90.00
_cell.angle_gamma   90.00
#
_symmetry.space_group_name_H-M   'P 1'
#
loop_
_entity.id
_entity.type
_entity.pdbx_description
1 polymer ?
#
loop_
_entity_poly.entity_id
_entity_poly.type
_entity_poly.pdbx_seq_one_letter_code
_entity_poly.pdbx_strand_id
1 'polypeptide(L)'
;MKKIQIVLFSFLLIAFSSCEEVIDVNLQTAPPRLVVEASINWIKETPGNIQVIRLSTTTGYFNNEIPAVSNAFVTVTNSLGTVFNFIEIEQPGLYVCTNFIPVVDEIYTLTIEHEGQIYTSTERLLATPSVTRIEQQNDAGPLANATEVKFFFNDIPDETNFYFLSILDPYKVIPEYGVLEDRFFQNNEMFGLYFSDEFKPNDTVTFAMSGVSQQYYNYMNILLAQVGTTSAGPFSTPTSTVRGNIVNQTEFENFALGYFRLGETEVKEYVIQ
;
A
#
# COMPACT_ATOMS: atom_id res chain seq x y z
N MET A 1 28.39 -47.33 -36.77
CA MET A 1 27.85 -45.95 -36.84
C MET A 1 26.93 -45.62 -35.66
N LYS A 2 25.88 -46.42 -35.36
CA LYS A 2 24.99 -46.20 -34.19
C LYS A 2 25.72 -46.05 -32.84
N LYS A 3 26.76 -46.85 -32.57
CA LYS A 3 27.53 -46.78 -31.31
C LYS A 3 28.37 -45.49 -31.18
N ILE A 4 28.86 -44.92 -32.29
CA ILE A 4 29.61 -43.66 -32.30
C ILE A 4 28.65 -42.47 -32.09
N GLN A 5 27.45 -42.52 -32.67
CA GLN A 5 26.40 -41.51 -32.45
C GLN A 5 25.93 -41.47 -30.99
N ILE A 6 25.83 -42.61 -30.31
CA ILE A 6 25.46 -42.67 -28.89
C ILE A 6 26.55 -42.03 -28.01
N VAL A 7 27.83 -42.30 -28.28
CA VAL A 7 28.95 -41.70 -27.53
C VAL A 7 29.03 -40.18 -27.77
N LEU A 8 28.80 -39.73 -29.01
CA LEU A 8 28.79 -38.30 -29.35
C LEU A 8 27.62 -37.55 -28.68
N PHE A 9 26.45 -38.20 -28.58
CA PHE A 9 25.27 -37.66 -27.91
C PHE A 9 25.43 -37.58 -26.39
N SER A 10 26.06 -38.57 -25.76
CA SER A 10 26.39 -38.52 -24.33
C SER A 10 27.44 -37.44 -24.00
N PHE A 11 28.40 -37.19 -24.89
CA PHE A 11 29.39 -36.11 -24.68
C PHE A 11 28.77 -34.72 -24.82
N LEU A 12 27.78 -34.57 -25.71
CA LEU A 12 27.02 -33.33 -25.89
C LEU A 12 26.13 -33.01 -24.68
N LEU A 13 25.56 -34.02 -24.02
CA LEU A 13 24.76 -33.85 -22.79
C LEU A 13 25.57 -33.34 -21.58
N ILE A 14 26.87 -33.67 -21.52
CA ILE A 14 27.77 -33.20 -20.45
C ILE A 14 28.23 -31.75 -20.72
N ALA A 15 28.30 -31.33 -21.99
CA ALA A 15 28.68 -29.97 -22.35
C ALA A 15 27.63 -28.89 -21.97
N PHE A 16 26.41 -29.30 -21.60
CA PHE A 16 25.35 -28.41 -21.11
C PHE A 16 25.17 -28.45 -19.59
N SER A 17 26.08 -29.06 -18.82
CA SER A 17 26.11 -28.87 -17.37
C SER A 17 26.63 -27.46 -17.07
N SER A 18 25.73 -26.47 -17.16
CA SER A 18 25.96 -25.11 -16.72
C SER A 18 26.35 -25.14 -15.25
N CYS A 19 27.63 -24.88 -14.96
CA CYS A 19 28.05 -24.51 -13.61
C CYS A 19 27.50 -23.11 -13.35
N GLU A 20 26.34 -23.03 -12.71
CA GLU A 20 25.87 -21.77 -12.14
C GLU A 20 26.80 -21.41 -10.98
N GLU A 21 27.71 -20.47 -11.22
CA GLU A 21 28.50 -19.87 -10.14
C GLU A 21 27.59 -18.85 -9.44
N VAL A 22 27.14 -19.19 -8.23
CA VAL A 22 26.35 -18.27 -7.40
C VAL A 22 27.28 -17.14 -6.97
N ILE A 23 27.10 -15.97 -7.59
CA ILE A 23 27.83 -14.76 -7.19
C ILE A 23 27.21 -14.28 -5.88
N ASP A 24 27.91 -14.52 -4.77
CA ASP A 24 27.55 -13.96 -3.47
C ASP A 24 28.00 -12.50 -3.39
N VAL A 25 27.11 -11.58 -3.75
CA VAL A 25 27.36 -10.14 -3.70
C VAL A 25 27.15 -9.68 -2.26
N ASN A 26 28.25 -9.45 -1.55
CA ASN A 26 28.20 -8.80 -0.24
C ASN A 26 27.81 -7.32 -0.40
N LEU A 27 26.53 -7.02 -0.18
CA LEU A 27 26.02 -5.65 -0.13
C LEU A 27 26.18 -5.07 1.28
N GLN A 28 26.53 -3.79 1.36
CA GLN A 28 26.46 -3.07 2.63
C GLN A 28 24.99 -2.83 2.99
N THR A 29 24.52 -3.48 4.05
CA THR A 29 23.18 -3.24 4.60
C THR A 29 23.24 -2.02 5.53
N ALA A 30 22.37 -1.04 5.28
CA ALA A 30 22.22 0.11 6.17
C ALA A 30 21.64 -0.32 7.54
N PRO A 31 21.87 0.45 8.61
CA PRO A 31 21.21 0.21 9.90
C PRO A 31 19.68 0.12 9.72
N PRO A 32 18.99 -0.84 10.38
CA PRO A 32 17.54 -0.96 10.30
C PRO A 32 16.84 0.34 10.71
N ARG A 33 15.86 0.76 9.92
CA ARG A 33 15.00 1.92 10.23
C ARG A 33 13.60 1.44 10.55
N LEU A 34 12.94 2.12 11.49
CA LEU A 34 11.53 1.89 11.79
C LEU A 34 10.68 2.14 10.53
N VAL A 35 9.75 1.23 10.26
CA VAL A 35 8.73 1.34 9.21
C VAL A 35 7.37 1.32 9.91
N VAL A 36 6.56 2.34 9.65
CA VAL A 36 5.26 2.54 10.30
C VAL A 36 4.16 2.52 9.25
N GLU A 37 3.32 1.50 9.31
CA GLU A 37 2.10 1.40 8.50
C GLU A 37 0.91 1.75 9.39
N ALA A 38 0.57 3.04 9.44
CA ALA A 38 -0.50 3.57 10.30
C ALA A 38 -1.64 4.17 9.46
N SER A 39 -2.34 3.31 8.73
CA SER A 39 -3.52 3.70 7.94
C SER A 39 -4.80 3.47 8.73
N ILE A 40 -5.37 4.55 9.28
CA ILE A 40 -6.68 4.52 9.91
C ILE A 40 -7.74 4.61 8.82
N ASN A 41 -8.54 3.55 8.69
CA ASN A 41 -9.58 3.42 7.69
C ASN A 41 -10.93 3.33 8.40
N TRP A 42 -11.69 4.42 8.37
CA TRP A 42 -13.06 4.36 8.82
C TRP A 42 -13.96 3.94 7.66
N ILE A 43 -14.32 2.66 7.59
CA ILE A 43 -15.26 2.18 6.59
C ILE A 43 -16.64 2.79 6.86
N LYS A 44 -17.24 3.42 5.84
CA LYS A 44 -18.57 4.00 5.93
C LYS A 44 -19.58 3.00 6.50
N GLU A 45 -20.56 3.55 7.23
CA GLU A 45 -21.61 2.77 7.89
C GLU A 45 -21.13 1.78 8.98
N THR A 46 -19.83 1.76 9.29
CA THR A 46 -19.29 1.04 10.45
C THR A 46 -19.00 2.00 11.61
N PRO A 47 -18.86 1.50 12.86
CA PRO A 47 -18.43 2.35 13.96
C PRO A 47 -16.97 2.87 13.83
N GLY A 48 -16.14 2.24 12.99
CA GLY A 48 -14.74 2.62 12.78
C GLY A 48 -13.83 2.55 14.02
N ASN A 49 -14.27 1.87 15.08
CA ASN A 49 -13.60 1.84 16.37
C ASN A 49 -12.43 0.87 16.46
N ILE A 50 -12.37 -0.11 15.56
CA ILE A 50 -11.27 -1.08 15.48
C ILE A 50 -10.29 -0.61 14.40
N GLN A 51 -9.06 -0.31 14.81
CA GLN A 51 -8.01 0.19 13.94
C GLN A 51 -6.69 -0.53 14.22
N VAL A 52 -5.85 -0.66 13.20
CA VAL A 52 -4.60 -1.42 13.27
C VAL A 52 -3.44 -0.56 12.80
N ILE A 53 -2.34 -0.61 13.53
CA ILE A 53 -1.04 -0.06 13.14
C ILE A 53 -0.04 -1.20 13.10
N ARG A 54 0.74 -1.30 12.02
CA ARG A 54 1.82 -2.26 11.89
C ARG A 54 3.17 -1.55 12.00
N LEU A 55 4.04 -2.07 12.86
CA LEU A 55 5.41 -1.60 13.03
C LEU A 55 6.39 -2.71 12.63
N SER A 56 7.37 -2.34 11.82
CA SER A 56 8.46 -3.23 11.41
C SER A 56 9.77 -2.45 11.27
N THR A 57 10.86 -3.12 10.90
CA THR A 57 12.10 -2.45 10.48
C THR A 57 12.51 -2.85 9.08
N THR A 58 13.27 -1.99 8.41
CA THR A 58 13.91 -2.34 7.14
C THR A 58 14.91 -3.47 7.34
N THR A 59 14.98 -4.37 6.37
CA THR A 59 15.92 -5.50 6.37
C THR A 59 16.88 -5.41 5.19
N GLY A 60 17.89 -6.29 5.14
CA GLY A 60 18.82 -6.37 4.02
C GLY A 60 18.14 -6.81 2.73
N TYR A 61 18.66 -6.38 1.58
CA TYR A 61 18.04 -6.60 0.26
C TYR A 61 17.74 -8.08 -0.06
N PHE A 62 18.62 -9.00 0.36
CA PHE A 62 18.46 -10.44 0.14
C PHE A 62 17.71 -11.16 1.26
N ASN A 63 17.21 -10.43 2.27
CA ASN A 63 16.43 -11.01 3.34
C ASN A 63 14.94 -10.97 2.98
N ASN A 64 14.30 -12.13 3.05
CA ASN A 64 12.87 -12.28 2.76
C ASN A 64 11.99 -12.10 4.00
N GLU A 65 12.58 -12.00 5.19
CA GLU A 65 11.87 -11.75 6.44
C GLU A 65 11.88 -10.27 6.78
N ILE A 66 10.68 -9.70 6.99
CA ILE A 66 10.49 -8.34 7.48
C ILE A 66 10.43 -8.38 9.02
N PRO A 67 11.43 -7.86 9.74
CA PRO A 67 11.45 -7.92 11.19
C PRO A 67 10.34 -7.05 11.80
N ALA A 68 9.48 -7.66 12.61
CA ALA A 68 8.44 -6.96 13.36
C ALA A 68 9.02 -6.14 14.53
N VAL A 69 8.35 -5.06 14.89
CA VAL A 69 8.73 -4.20 16.03
C VAL A 69 7.74 -4.40 17.18
N SER A 70 8.19 -5.10 18.22
CA SER A 70 7.42 -5.38 19.43
C SER A 70 7.76 -4.44 20.59
N ASN A 71 6.89 -4.40 21.60
CA ASN A 71 7.05 -3.63 22.82
C ASN A 71 7.23 -2.12 22.60
N ALA A 72 6.65 -1.56 21.54
CA ALA A 72 6.52 -0.12 21.37
C ALA A 72 5.29 0.42 22.12
N PHE A 73 5.36 1.65 22.61
CA PHE A 73 4.18 2.36 23.09
C PHE A 73 3.58 3.16 21.94
N VAL A 74 2.36 2.80 21.52
CA VAL A 74 1.70 3.38 20.34
C VAL A 74 0.39 4.03 20.74
N THR A 75 0.26 5.34 20.48
CA THR A 75 -0.96 6.10 20.79
C THR A 75 -1.35 7.01 19.64
N VAL A 76 -2.65 7.22 19.50
CA VAL A 76 -3.20 8.30 18.66
C VAL A 76 -4.04 9.19 19.55
N THR A 77 -3.78 10.49 19.54
CA THR A 77 -4.52 11.48 20.34
C THR A 77 -5.31 12.39 19.41
N ASN A 78 -6.59 12.61 19.70
CA ASN A 78 -7.41 13.53 18.91
C ASN A 78 -7.29 14.98 19.39
N SER A 79 -7.95 15.90 18.70
CA SER A 79 -7.89 17.34 18.97
C SER A 79 -8.45 17.73 20.35
N LEU A 80 -9.31 16.89 20.93
CA LEU A 80 -9.89 17.05 22.27
C LEU A 80 -8.98 16.51 23.38
N GLY A 81 -7.83 15.94 23.05
CA GLY A 81 -6.91 15.32 24.01
C GLY A 81 -7.33 13.91 24.45
N THR A 82 -8.29 13.28 23.75
CA THR A 82 -8.65 11.88 24.00
C THR A 82 -7.56 10.99 23.42
N VAL A 83 -7.00 10.11 24.25
CA VAL A 83 -5.90 9.20 23.90
C VAL A 83 -6.46 7.82 23.58
N PHE A 84 -6.14 7.33 22.38
CA PHE A 84 -6.42 5.97 21.93
C PHE A 84 -5.13 5.16 21.97
N ASN A 85 -5.11 4.12 22.80
CA ASN A 85 -3.97 3.21 22.89
C ASN A 85 -4.09 2.10 21.84
N PHE A 86 -3.01 1.84 21.13
CA PHE A 86 -2.86 0.71 20.23
C PHE A 86 -2.00 -0.34 20.95
N ILE A 87 -2.60 -1.49 21.25
CA ILE A 87 -1.97 -2.54 22.06
C ILE A 87 -1.50 -3.66 21.15
N GLU A 88 -0.25 -4.10 21.34
CA GLU A 88 0.31 -5.22 20.58
C GLU A 88 -0.50 -6.51 20.81
N ILE A 89 -0.81 -7.23 19.74
CA ILE A 89 -1.49 -8.53 19.79
C ILE A 89 -0.48 -9.69 19.65
N GLU A 90 -0.95 -10.94 19.71
CA GLU A 90 -0.07 -12.12 19.63
C GLU A 90 0.78 -12.18 18.35
N GLN A 91 0.33 -11.54 17.27
CA GLN A 91 1.12 -11.36 16.06
C GLN A 91 2.09 -10.17 16.26
N PRO A 92 3.41 -10.41 16.34
CA PRO A 92 4.38 -9.37 16.61
C PRO A 92 4.29 -8.20 15.62
N GLY A 93 4.45 -6.98 16.13
CA GLY A 93 4.43 -5.76 15.33
C GLY A 93 3.04 -5.28 14.92
N LEU A 94 1.96 -6.02 15.25
CA LEU A 94 0.59 -5.54 15.06
C LEU A 94 0.03 -4.95 16.35
N TYR A 95 -0.36 -3.69 16.30
CA TYR A 95 -0.96 -2.96 17.41
C TYR A 95 -2.40 -2.61 17.06
N VAL A 96 -3.34 -2.94 17.95
CA VAL A 96 -4.78 -2.80 17.72
C VAL A 96 -5.38 -1.85 18.74
N CYS A 97 -6.20 -0.91 18.25
CA CYS A 97 -7.10 -0.10 19.05
C CYS A 97 -8.54 -0.59 18.81
N THR A 98 -9.37 -0.69 19.85
CA THR A 98 -10.75 -1.18 19.75
C THR A 98 -11.80 -0.15 20.15
N ASN A 99 -11.37 1.04 20.56
CA ASN A 99 -12.21 2.13 21.03
C ASN A 99 -11.88 3.44 20.32
N PHE A 100 -11.33 3.39 19.10
CA PHE A 100 -11.06 4.57 18.30
C PHE A 100 -12.38 5.32 18.02
N ILE A 101 -12.34 6.65 18.01
CA ILE A 101 -13.51 7.47 17.70
C ILE A 101 -13.15 8.31 16.47
N PRO A 102 -13.50 7.86 15.25
CA PRO A 102 -13.23 8.61 14.04
C PRO A 102 -14.25 9.76 13.89
N VAL A 103 -13.75 10.94 13.53
CA VAL A 103 -14.54 12.14 13.25
C VAL A 103 -13.95 12.80 12.01
N VAL A 104 -14.79 13.00 10.98
CA VAL A 104 -14.39 13.73 9.77
C VAL A 104 -13.94 15.14 10.15
N ASP A 105 -12.88 15.59 9.49
CA ASP A 105 -12.16 16.85 9.68
C ASP A 105 -11.44 17.02 11.03
N GLU A 106 -11.52 16.03 11.92
CA GLU A 106 -10.72 16.04 13.14
C GLU A 106 -9.24 15.75 12.84
N ILE A 107 -8.37 16.41 13.61
CA ILE A 107 -6.93 16.22 13.57
C ILE A 107 -6.53 15.20 14.63
N TYR A 108 -5.70 14.25 14.23
CA TYR A 108 -5.16 13.22 15.10
C TYR A 108 -3.63 13.25 15.07
N THR A 109 -3.02 12.97 16.21
CA THR A 109 -1.57 12.91 16.38
C THR A 109 -1.15 11.51 16.81
N LEU A 110 -0.38 10.83 15.96
CA LEU A 110 0.29 9.57 16.27
C LEU A 110 1.54 9.86 17.11
N THR A 111 1.74 9.10 18.18
CA THR A 111 2.99 9.04 18.95
C THR A 111 3.41 7.59 19.13
N ILE A 112 4.66 7.28 18.77
CA ILE A 112 5.29 5.98 18.96
C ILE A 112 6.54 6.18 19.80
N GLU A 113 6.67 5.47 20.91
CA GLU A 113 7.91 5.35 21.67
C GLU A 113 8.46 3.94 21.52
N HIS A 114 9.70 3.83 21.03
CA HIS A 114 10.38 2.55 20.85
C HIS A 114 11.88 2.72 21.09
N GLU A 115 12.47 1.88 21.93
CA GLU A 115 13.90 1.90 22.29
C GLU A 115 14.41 3.29 22.73
N GLY A 116 13.58 4.03 23.48
CA GLY A 116 13.91 5.38 23.96
C GLY A 116 13.84 6.49 22.89
N GLN A 117 13.38 6.16 21.69
CA GLN A 117 13.14 7.13 20.62
C GLN A 117 11.65 7.43 20.46
N ILE A 118 11.34 8.70 20.19
CA ILE A 118 9.96 9.19 20.06
C ILE A 118 9.70 9.61 18.63
N TYR A 119 8.71 9.01 17.99
CA TYR A 119 8.25 9.33 16.65
C TYR A 119 6.86 9.93 16.73
N THR A 120 6.62 10.97 15.94
CA THR A 120 5.33 11.67 15.92
C THR A 120 4.88 11.95 14.49
N SER A 121 3.57 12.00 14.30
CA SER A 121 2.95 12.45 13.05
C SER A 121 1.58 13.04 13.34
N THR A 122 1.11 13.94 12.48
CA THR A 122 -0.22 14.56 12.61
C THR A 122 -0.89 14.55 11.26
N GLU A 123 -2.16 14.18 11.23
CA GLU A 123 -2.95 14.12 10.00
C GLU A 123 -4.44 14.35 10.31
N ARG A 124 -5.20 14.77 9.29
CA ARG A 124 -6.64 14.98 9.36
C ARG A 124 -7.38 13.78 8.78
N LEU A 125 -8.47 13.37 9.43
CA LEU A 125 -9.38 12.36 8.86
C LEU A 125 -10.30 13.04 7.84
N LEU A 126 -10.13 12.71 6.56
CA LEU A 126 -10.91 13.31 5.48
C LEU A 126 -12.06 12.39 5.05
N ALA A 127 -13.19 13.00 4.67
CA ALA A 127 -14.34 12.29 4.12
C ALA A 127 -14.05 11.76 2.71
N THR A 128 -14.88 10.82 2.26
CA THR A 128 -14.83 10.30 0.89
C THR A 128 -16.25 10.27 0.31
N PRO A 129 -16.47 10.42 -1.01
CA PRO A 129 -17.79 10.23 -1.59
C PRO A 129 -18.18 8.74 -1.62
N SER A 130 -19.45 8.45 -1.92
CA SER A 130 -19.91 7.07 -2.11
C SER A 130 -19.99 6.73 -3.58
N VAL A 131 -19.79 5.46 -3.91
CA VAL A 131 -19.97 4.96 -5.27
C VAL A 131 -21.45 5.00 -5.62
N THR A 132 -21.78 5.68 -6.71
CA THR A 132 -23.15 5.88 -7.18
C THR A 132 -23.57 4.81 -8.18
N ARG A 133 -22.64 4.36 -9.01
CA ARG A 133 -22.88 3.42 -10.11
C ARG A 133 -21.62 2.64 -10.44
N ILE A 134 -21.80 1.39 -10.86
CA ILE A 134 -20.72 0.53 -11.34
C ILE A 134 -21.08 0.07 -12.75
N GLU A 135 -20.14 0.16 -13.69
CA GLU A 135 -20.29 -0.34 -15.06
C GLU A 135 -19.18 -1.31 -15.41
N GLN A 136 -19.53 -2.33 -16.20
CA GLN A 136 -18.61 -3.34 -16.71
C GLN A 136 -18.65 -3.36 -18.24
N GLN A 137 -17.49 -3.52 -18.88
CA GLN A 137 -17.36 -3.76 -20.31
C GLN A 137 -16.39 -4.93 -20.56
N ASN A 138 -16.79 -5.93 -21.35
CA ASN A 138 -16.04 -7.19 -21.52
C ASN A 138 -15.13 -7.26 -22.76
N ASP A 139 -15.15 -6.21 -23.59
CA ASP A 139 -14.38 -6.10 -24.83
C ASP A 139 -13.44 -4.89 -24.80
N ALA A 140 -12.85 -4.63 -23.62
CA ALA A 140 -11.95 -3.52 -23.41
C ALA A 140 -10.48 -3.85 -23.77
N GLY A 141 -9.65 -2.80 -23.79
CA GLY A 141 -8.21 -2.90 -24.06
C GLY A 141 -7.85 -3.06 -25.55
N PRO A 142 -6.55 -3.07 -25.89
CA PRO A 142 -6.09 -3.11 -27.29
C PRO A 142 -6.49 -4.38 -28.06
N LEU A 143 -6.73 -5.47 -27.33
CA LEU A 143 -7.09 -6.78 -27.87
C LEU A 143 -8.59 -7.11 -27.71
N ALA A 144 -9.39 -6.18 -27.15
CA ALA A 144 -10.83 -6.36 -26.92
C ALA A 144 -11.18 -7.66 -26.15
N ASN A 145 -10.35 -8.03 -25.17
CA ASN A 145 -10.48 -9.24 -24.37
C ASN A 145 -10.37 -8.98 -22.86
N ALA A 146 -10.21 -7.73 -22.44
CA ALA A 146 -10.14 -7.37 -21.03
C ALA A 146 -11.53 -6.99 -20.52
N THR A 147 -11.78 -7.33 -19.26
CA THR A 147 -12.91 -6.84 -18.51
C THR A 147 -12.52 -5.51 -17.87
N GLU A 148 -13.19 -4.43 -18.28
CA GLU A 148 -13.13 -3.10 -17.65
C GLU A 148 -14.23 -2.99 -16.60
N VAL A 149 -13.91 -2.46 -15.42
CA VAL A 149 -14.88 -2.09 -14.39
C VAL A 149 -14.66 -0.62 -13.98
N LYS A 150 -15.72 0.18 -14.06
CA LYS A 150 -15.75 1.59 -13.63
C LYS A 150 -16.61 1.76 -12.38
N PHE A 151 -16.05 2.38 -11.36
CA PHE A 151 -16.72 2.73 -10.12
C PHE A 151 -16.95 4.23 -10.08
N PHE A 152 -18.15 4.68 -10.46
CA PHE A 152 -18.50 6.10 -10.53
C PHE A 152 -18.86 6.66 -9.16
N PHE A 153 -18.44 7.89 -8.90
CA PHE A 153 -18.76 8.65 -7.70
C PHE A 153 -18.81 10.14 -8.01
N ASN A 154 -19.54 10.90 -7.21
CA ASN A 154 -19.57 12.36 -7.33
C ASN A 154 -18.54 12.97 -6.39
N ASP A 155 -17.69 13.84 -6.91
CA ASP A 155 -16.71 14.60 -6.14
C ASP A 155 -17.36 15.41 -4.99
N ILE A 156 -16.62 15.63 -3.89
CA ILE A 156 -17.11 16.41 -2.75
C ILE A 156 -17.06 17.90 -3.14
N PRO A 157 -18.19 18.63 -3.11
CA PRO A 157 -18.23 19.95 -3.71
C PRO A 157 -17.46 21.00 -2.91
N ASP A 158 -17.02 22.05 -3.61
CA ASP A 158 -16.41 23.27 -3.05
C ASP A 158 -15.08 23.07 -2.29
N GLU A 159 -14.42 21.94 -2.48
CA GLU A 159 -13.12 21.60 -1.87
C GLU A 159 -12.13 21.09 -2.93
N THR A 160 -10.84 20.99 -2.59
CA THR A 160 -9.84 20.31 -3.43
C THR A 160 -9.60 18.93 -2.85
N ASN A 161 -10.05 17.91 -3.57
CA ASN A 161 -10.08 16.54 -3.09
C ASN A 161 -8.96 15.68 -3.67
N PHE A 162 -8.43 14.80 -2.82
CA PHE A 162 -7.51 13.75 -3.22
C PHE A 162 -8.03 12.42 -2.69
N TYR A 163 -7.93 11.40 -3.53
CA TYR A 163 -8.46 10.07 -3.23
C TYR A 163 -7.36 9.02 -3.35
N PHE A 164 -7.36 8.07 -2.42
CA PHE A 164 -6.56 6.87 -2.48
C PHE A 164 -7.46 5.68 -2.83
N LEU A 165 -7.09 4.95 -3.88
CA LEU A 165 -7.84 3.83 -4.41
C LEU A 165 -7.12 2.52 -4.11
N SER A 166 -7.89 1.49 -3.83
CA SER A 166 -7.41 0.11 -3.72
C SER A 166 -8.38 -0.82 -4.44
N ILE A 167 -7.83 -1.73 -5.25
CA ILE A 167 -8.56 -2.82 -5.89
C ILE A 167 -8.01 -4.14 -5.38
N LEU A 168 -8.88 -4.95 -4.79
CA LEU A 168 -8.60 -6.36 -4.52
C LEU A 168 -9.14 -7.19 -5.70
N ASP A 169 -8.22 -7.59 -6.58
CA ASP A 169 -8.48 -8.57 -7.64
C ASP A 169 -8.20 -9.98 -7.07
N PRO A 170 -9.11 -10.96 -7.24
CA PRO A 170 -8.97 -12.32 -6.71
C PRO A 170 -7.76 -13.09 -7.26
N TYR A 171 -7.14 -12.63 -8.34
CA TYR A 171 -5.95 -13.22 -8.96
C TYR A 171 -4.64 -12.52 -8.55
N LYS A 172 -4.69 -11.42 -7.80
CA LYS A 172 -3.49 -10.70 -7.31
C LYS A 172 -3.24 -10.98 -5.83
N VAL A 173 -1.97 -11.19 -5.48
CA VAL A 173 -1.54 -11.44 -4.09
C VAL A 173 -1.60 -10.18 -3.23
N ILE A 174 -1.33 -9.03 -3.84
CA ILE A 174 -1.41 -7.71 -3.21
C ILE A 174 -2.48 -6.89 -3.94
N PRO A 175 -3.22 -6.03 -3.23
CA PRO A 175 -4.11 -5.08 -3.88
C PRO A 175 -3.34 -4.16 -4.82
N GLU A 176 -4.01 -3.74 -5.89
CA GLU A 176 -3.52 -2.67 -6.75
C GLU A 176 -3.98 -1.32 -6.20
N TYR A 177 -3.09 -0.35 -6.23
CA TYR A 177 -3.32 0.95 -5.63
C TYR A 177 -3.26 2.05 -6.67
N GLY A 178 -4.07 3.08 -6.47
CA GLY A 178 -4.10 4.28 -7.30
C GLY A 178 -4.33 5.52 -6.47
N VAL A 179 -4.12 6.68 -7.08
CA VAL A 179 -4.48 7.96 -6.50
C VAL A 179 -5.14 8.85 -7.53
N LEU A 180 -6.13 9.63 -7.11
CA LEU A 180 -6.83 10.60 -7.94
C LEU A 180 -6.78 11.99 -7.29
N GLU A 181 -6.71 13.02 -8.13
CA GLU A 181 -6.98 14.42 -7.75
C GLU A 181 -8.14 14.95 -8.57
N ASP A 182 -8.96 15.81 -7.98
CA ASP A 182 -10.17 16.36 -8.58
C ASP A 182 -9.93 17.58 -9.49
N ARG A 183 -8.69 18.05 -9.65
CA ARG A 183 -8.35 19.34 -10.29
C ARG A 183 -9.06 19.62 -11.62
N PHE A 184 -9.32 18.59 -12.43
CA PHE A 184 -10.00 18.69 -13.73
C PHE A 184 -11.45 18.21 -13.73
N PHE A 185 -11.95 17.74 -12.59
CA PHE A 185 -13.26 17.12 -12.39
C PHE A 185 -13.99 17.66 -11.16
N GLN A 186 -13.55 18.79 -10.60
CA GLN A 186 -14.14 19.38 -9.40
C GLN A 186 -15.64 19.58 -9.58
N ASN A 187 -16.44 19.17 -8.58
CA ASN A 187 -17.90 19.20 -8.61
C ASN A 187 -18.55 18.34 -9.72
N ASN A 188 -17.81 17.42 -10.36
CA ASN A 188 -18.32 16.54 -11.41
C ASN A 188 -18.27 15.06 -10.99
N GLU A 189 -18.91 14.19 -11.79
CA GLU A 189 -18.78 12.75 -11.64
C GLU A 189 -17.35 12.32 -12.05
N MET A 190 -16.73 11.53 -11.19
CA MET A 190 -15.43 10.90 -11.37
C MET A 190 -15.62 9.38 -11.35
N PHE A 191 -14.57 8.64 -11.70
CA PHE A 191 -14.59 7.18 -11.58
C PHE A 191 -13.23 6.60 -11.24
N GLY A 192 -13.24 5.54 -10.44
CA GLY A 192 -12.14 4.57 -10.38
C GLY A 192 -12.25 3.62 -11.57
N LEU A 193 -11.12 3.29 -12.18
CA LEU A 193 -11.05 2.43 -13.38
C LEU A 193 -10.11 1.27 -13.13
N TYR A 194 -10.56 0.05 -13.43
CA TYR A 194 -9.74 -1.15 -13.38
C TYR A 194 -9.96 -2.03 -14.60
N PHE A 195 -8.90 -2.69 -15.06
CA PHE A 195 -8.93 -3.63 -16.17
C PHE A 195 -8.21 -4.91 -15.79
N SER A 196 -8.79 -6.06 -16.14
CA SER A 196 -8.15 -7.36 -16.00
C SER A 196 -8.59 -8.27 -17.14
N ASP A 197 -7.64 -8.97 -17.77
CA ASP A 197 -7.89 -10.04 -18.73
C ASP A 197 -8.02 -11.42 -18.06
N GLU A 198 -7.89 -11.48 -16.73
CA GLU A 198 -8.00 -12.71 -15.93
C GLU A 198 -9.41 -12.94 -15.39
N PHE A 199 -10.24 -11.90 -15.32
CA PHE A 199 -11.61 -11.95 -14.80
C PHE A 199 -12.50 -12.94 -15.54
N LYS A 200 -13.32 -13.65 -14.76
CA LYS A 200 -14.34 -14.59 -15.22
C LYS A 200 -15.68 -14.21 -14.60
N PRO A 201 -16.80 -14.57 -15.26
CA PRO A 201 -18.12 -14.43 -14.66
C PRO A 201 -18.19 -15.07 -13.27
N ASN A 202 -18.75 -14.33 -12.32
CA ASN A 202 -18.87 -14.62 -10.89
C ASN A 202 -17.61 -14.41 -10.04
N ASP A 203 -16.52 -13.89 -10.59
CA ASP A 203 -15.42 -13.37 -9.77
C ASP A 203 -15.89 -12.12 -9.01
N THR A 204 -15.38 -11.93 -7.78
CA THR A 204 -15.68 -10.74 -6.98
C THR A 204 -14.44 -9.84 -6.94
N VAL A 205 -14.62 -8.59 -7.37
CA VAL A 205 -13.63 -7.53 -7.20
C VAL A 205 -14.08 -6.59 -6.08
N THR A 206 -13.15 -6.19 -5.20
CA THR A 206 -13.44 -5.21 -4.15
C THR A 206 -12.72 -3.90 -4.45
N PHE A 207 -13.49 -2.84 -4.64
CA PHE A 207 -13.00 -1.46 -4.72
C PHE A 207 -13.10 -0.78 -3.37
N ALA A 208 -12.04 -0.12 -2.95
CA ALA A 208 -12.03 0.77 -1.80
C ALA A 208 -11.47 2.14 -2.20
N MET A 209 -12.09 3.20 -1.67
CA MET A 209 -11.69 4.58 -1.90
C MET A 209 -11.72 5.38 -0.60
N SER A 210 -10.59 5.98 -0.26
CA SER A 210 -10.47 6.87 0.90
C SER A 210 -10.18 8.30 0.48
N GLY A 211 -10.77 9.27 1.19
CA GLY A 211 -10.31 10.65 1.16
C GLY A 211 -8.95 10.76 1.85
N VAL A 212 -8.02 11.50 1.24
CA VAL A 212 -6.64 11.61 1.74
C VAL A 212 -6.09 13.02 1.58
N SER A 213 -5.08 13.35 2.38
CA SER A 213 -4.42 14.64 2.29
C SER A 213 -3.62 14.75 0.99
N GLN A 214 -3.42 15.99 0.50
CA GLN A 214 -2.53 16.23 -0.64
C GLN A 214 -1.12 15.68 -0.40
N GLN A 215 -0.65 15.72 0.85
CA GLN A 215 0.67 15.20 1.22
C GLN A 215 0.74 13.68 1.03
N TYR A 216 -0.29 12.95 1.47
CA TYR A 216 -0.37 11.51 1.24
C TYR A 216 -0.54 11.15 -0.23
N TYR A 217 -1.36 11.90 -0.97
CA TYR A 217 -1.49 11.78 -2.42
C TYR A 217 -0.13 11.89 -3.13
N ASN A 218 0.66 12.91 -2.78
CA ASN A 218 2.00 13.10 -3.34
C ASN A 218 2.96 11.97 -2.94
N TYR A 219 2.91 11.52 -1.68
CA TYR A 219 3.69 10.39 -1.19
C TYR A 219 3.39 9.12 -1.99
N MET A 220 2.11 8.78 -2.16
CA MET A 220 1.68 7.59 -2.92
C MET A 220 1.98 7.72 -4.41
N ASN A 221 1.88 8.91 -5.01
CA ASN A 221 2.29 9.13 -6.40
C ASN A 221 3.78 8.80 -6.61
N ILE A 222 4.66 9.27 -5.72
CA ILE A 222 6.09 8.97 -5.81
C ILE A 222 6.34 7.48 -5.57
N LEU A 223 5.69 6.89 -4.56
CA LEU A 223 5.85 5.47 -4.24
C LEU A 223 5.38 4.57 -5.38
N LEU A 224 4.19 4.81 -5.93
CA LEU A 224 3.62 4.04 -7.04
C LEU A 224 4.42 4.23 -8.33
N ALA A 225 4.97 5.42 -8.58
CA ALA A 225 5.86 5.64 -9.71
C ALA A 225 7.14 4.77 -9.62
N GLN A 226 7.68 4.55 -8.41
CA GLN A 226 8.85 3.69 -8.20
C GLN A 226 8.55 2.20 -8.33
N VAL A 227 7.33 1.77 -7.97
CA VAL A 227 6.88 0.38 -8.11
C VAL A 227 6.47 0.07 -9.55
N GLY A 228 5.81 1.01 -10.23
CA GLY A 228 5.30 0.87 -11.59
C GLY A 228 6.35 1.05 -12.69
N THR A 229 7.49 1.67 -12.39
CA THR A 229 8.67 1.50 -13.24
C THR A 229 9.16 0.07 -13.09
N THR A 230 9.30 -0.64 -14.21
CA THR A 230 10.09 -1.87 -14.35
C THR A 230 11.58 -1.61 -14.10
N SER A 231 11.92 -0.88 -13.05
CA SER A 231 13.25 -0.58 -12.51
C SER A 231 13.81 -1.76 -11.70
N ALA A 232 13.44 -2.98 -12.05
CA ALA A 232 14.02 -4.22 -11.51
C ALA A 232 15.14 -4.79 -12.41
N GLY A 233 15.55 -4.06 -13.45
CA GLY A 233 16.72 -4.41 -14.25
C GLY A 233 18.03 -4.09 -13.49
N PRO A 234 19.13 -4.83 -13.72
CA PRO A 234 20.40 -4.69 -13.00
C PRO A 234 21.13 -3.35 -13.22
N PHE A 235 20.54 -2.42 -13.98
CA PHE A 235 21.05 -1.10 -14.31
C PHE A 235 20.07 0.03 -13.95
N SER A 236 19.03 -0.25 -13.16
CA SER A 236 18.15 0.79 -12.66
C SER A 236 18.93 1.74 -11.74
N THR A 237 18.65 3.03 -11.83
CA THR A 237 19.17 4.01 -10.88
C THR A 237 18.57 3.72 -9.51
N PRO A 238 19.35 3.83 -8.41
CA PRO A 238 18.80 3.68 -7.06
C PRO A 238 17.60 4.60 -6.89
N THR A 239 16.47 4.04 -6.46
CA THR A 239 15.29 4.85 -6.17
C THR A 239 15.60 5.76 -4.98
N SER A 240 15.18 7.03 -5.08
CA SER A 240 15.32 7.96 -3.96
C SER A 240 14.47 7.48 -2.79
N THR A 241 14.98 7.59 -1.56
CA THR A 241 14.20 7.28 -0.36
C THR A 241 12.93 8.13 -0.31
N VAL A 242 11.77 7.47 -0.30
CA VAL A 242 10.47 8.13 -0.15
C VAL A 242 10.17 8.26 1.35
N ARG A 243 10.29 9.47 1.89
CA ARG A 243 9.97 9.76 3.30
C ARG A 243 8.48 10.07 3.42
N GLY A 244 7.82 9.49 4.41
CA GLY A 244 6.45 9.87 4.78
C GLY A 244 6.41 11.02 5.78
N ASN A 245 5.31 11.10 6.54
CA ASN A 245 5.03 12.20 7.47
C ASN A 245 5.39 11.91 8.95
N ILE A 246 6.19 10.88 9.22
CA ILE A 246 6.56 10.48 10.58
C ILE A 246 7.96 11.00 10.90
N VAL A 247 8.07 11.78 11.97
CA VAL A 247 9.30 12.46 12.36
C VAL A 247 9.80 11.89 13.68
N ASN A 248 11.07 11.49 13.71
CA ASN A 248 11.77 11.17 14.94
C ASN A 248 12.15 12.47 15.67
N GLN A 249 11.57 12.69 16.84
CA GLN A 249 11.76 13.87 17.66
C GLN A 249 13.04 13.80 18.52
N THR A 250 13.57 12.60 18.72
CA THR A 250 14.76 12.35 19.54
C THR A 250 16.06 12.33 18.73
N GLU A 251 16.03 11.72 17.54
CA GLU A 251 17.18 11.62 16.63
C GLU A 251 16.71 11.81 15.18
N PHE A 252 16.77 13.05 14.69
CA PHE A 252 16.19 13.43 13.39
C PHE A 252 16.76 12.66 12.19
N GLU A 253 18.06 12.29 12.25
CA GLU A 253 18.74 11.50 11.20
C GLU A 253 18.31 10.02 11.22
N ASN A 254 17.80 9.53 12.35
CA ASN A 254 17.17 8.21 12.46
C ASN A 254 15.67 8.27 12.19
N PHE A 255 15.30 8.81 11.03
CA PHE A 255 13.92 8.91 10.60
C PHE A 255 13.27 7.54 10.35
N ALA A 256 11.96 7.49 10.55
CA ALA A 256 11.11 6.36 10.17
C ALA A 256 10.66 6.45 8.70
N LEU A 257 10.38 5.29 8.12
CA LEU A 257 9.69 5.12 6.85
C LEU A 257 8.20 4.78 7.09
N GLY A 258 7.43 4.74 6.01
CA GLY A 258 5.99 4.55 6.07
C GLY A 258 5.25 5.86 6.32
N TYR A 259 3.98 5.78 6.72
CA TYR A 259 3.09 6.94 6.77
C TYR A 259 2.00 6.76 7.83
N PHE A 260 1.56 7.87 8.41
CA PHE A 260 0.35 7.95 9.22
C PHE A 260 -0.73 8.71 8.46
N ARG A 261 -1.82 8.02 8.11
CA ARG A 261 -2.94 8.63 7.38
C ARG A 261 -4.28 8.20 7.95
N LEU A 262 -5.27 9.08 7.86
CA LEU A 262 -6.64 8.78 8.25
C LEU A 262 -7.58 9.18 7.12
N GLY A 263 -8.60 8.36 6.89
CA GLY A 263 -9.66 8.69 5.95
C GLY A 263 -10.90 7.87 6.23
N GLU A 264 -12.05 8.47 5.95
CA GLU A 264 -13.27 7.72 5.68
C GLU A 264 -13.08 6.94 4.38
N THR A 265 -13.58 5.70 4.34
CA THR A 265 -13.38 4.75 3.25
C THR A 265 -14.71 4.21 2.78
N GLU A 266 -14.99 4.38 1.50
CA GLU A 266 -16.06 3.70 0.77
C GLU A 266 -15.52 2.35 0.31
N VAL A 267 -16.28 1.27 0.54
CA VAL A 267 -15.96 -0.07 0.05
C VAL A 267 -17.13 -0.61 -0.75
N LYS A 268 -16.86 -1.09 -1.97
CA LYS A 268 -17.83 -1.78 -2.82
C LYS A 268 -17.27 -3.07 -3.36
N GLU A 269 -18.03 -4.12 -3.18
CA GLU A 269 -17.83 -5.38 -3.87
C GLU A 269 -18.68 -5.40 -5.15
N TYR A 270 -18.11 -5.94 -6.22
CA TYR A 270 -18.80 -6.11 -7.49
C TYR A 270 -18.52 -7.51 -8.03
N VAL A 271 -19.58 -8.17 -8.50
CA VAL A 271 -19.50 -9.50 -9.10
C VAL A 271 -19.46 -9.35 -10.60
N ILE A 272 -18.40 -9.87 -11.23
CA ILE A 272 -18.19 -9.82 -12.67
C ILE A 272 -19.31 -10.61 -13.38
N GLN A 273 -19.90 -9.99 -14.40
CA GLN A 273 -20.98 -10.54 -15.24
C GLN A 273 -20.46 -11.45 -16.35
#